data_AF-A0A3R7B6L3-F1
#
_entry.id   AF-A0A3R7B6L3-F1
#
_cell.length_a   1.000
_cell.length_b   1.000
_cell.length_c   1.000
_cell.angle_alpha   90.00
_cell.angle_beta   90.00
_cell.angle_gamma   90.00
#
_symmetry.space_group_name_H-M   'P 1'
#
loop_
_entity.id
_entity.type
_entity.pdbx_description
1 polymer ?
#
loop_
_entity_poly.entity_id
_entity_poly.type
_entity_poly.pdbx_seq_one_letter_code
_entity_poly.pdbx_strand_id
1 'polypeptide(L)'
;MKVLVLAFVVLTGNGGVSSAAKGPHYDASSGIPAWVDIDTPKQFYKATSSRGESWDLVMSDEFNRPGRNFTAGVDPMWTAIEMADGVNAALEYYSVNMTETVTEADGRGVFRIITKLDDISFRVYNQYKNPPGFQQSIYYPTWPGVWLLGNLGRALFMASTSRMWPWSYNVCDANLEKDQRISACDGNPGFGLNPHQGRGAPEIDILEGGGAAISSSVQIAPGMPDEYRPVFPINGESPYCIYSNECKTI
;
A
#
# COMPACT_ATOMS: atom_id res chain seq x y z
N MET A 1 4.65 22.66 11.87
CA MET A 1 3.71 21.56 11.63
C MET A 1 3.44 21.53 10.13
N LYS A 2 3.96 20.53 9.41
CA LYS A 2 3.67 20.35 7.98
C LYS A 2 2.53 19.33 7.89
N VAL A 3 1.47 19.65 7.17
CA VAL A 3 0.26 18.83 7.06
C VAL A 3 0.20 18.27 5.65
N LEU A 4 0.08 16.95 5.52
CA LEU A 4 -0.19 16.27 4.25
C LEU A 4 -1.70 15.98 4.17
N VAL A 5 -2.32 16.35 3.07
CA VAL A 5 -3.74 16.12 2.79
C VAL A 5 -3.85 15.05 1.70
N LEU A 6 -4.66 14.02 1.93
CA LEU A 6 -4.80 12.87 1.03
C LEU A 6 -6.25 12.68 0.58
N ALA A 7 -6.42 12.43 -0.72
CA ALA A 7 -7.65 11.90 -1.32
C ALA A 7 -7.24 10.81 -2.32
N PHE A 8 -7.80 9.60 -2.23
CA PHE A 8 -7.45 8.49 -3.10
C PHE A 8 -8.68 7.65 -3.46
N VAL A 9 -8.69 7.10 -4.67
CA VAL A 9 -9.80 6.33 -5.24
C VAL A 9 -9.23 5.06 -5.87
N VAL A 10 -9.64 3.88 -5.41
CA VAL A 10 -9.22 2.60 -6.01
C VAL A 10 -10.30 2.09 -6.95
N LEU A 11 -9.93 1.91 -8.22
CA LEU A 11 -10.82 1.44 -9.28
C LEU A 11 -10.31 0.10 -9.83
N THR A 12 -11.21 -0.83 -10.15
CA THR A 12 -10.82 -2.13 -10.74
C THR A 12 -11.47 -2.32 -12.10
N GLY A 13 -10.69 -2.78 -13.09
CA GLY A 13 -11.20 -3.14 -14.41
C GLY A 13 -11.96 -4.48 -14.44
N ASN A 14 -12.67 -4.70 -15.55
CA ASN A 14 -13.55 -5.84 -15.79
C ASN A 14 -12.85 -7.22 -15.94
N GLY A 15 -11.59 -7.34 -15.50
CA GLY A 15 -10.83 -8.57 -15.52
C GLY A 15 -9.62 -8.48 -14.62
N GLY A 16 -9.74 -8.93 -13.37
CA GLY A 16 -8.57 -9.09 -12.49
C GLY A 16 -8.86 -9.25 -11.01
N VAL A 17 -9.91 -8.61 -10.48
CA VAL A 17 -10.20 -8.65 -9.03
C VAL A 17 -11.39 -9.55 -8.68
N SER A 18 -12.21 -9.93 -9.67
CA SER A 18 -13.36 -10.84 -9.47
C SER A 18 -12.99 -12.25 -8.99
N SER A 19 -11.71 -12.64 -9.05
CA SER A 19 -11.26 -13.96 -8.55
C SER A 19 -10.76 -13.96 -7.10
N ALA A 20 -10.36 -12.81 -6.53
CA ALA A 20 -10.07 -12.71 -5.10
C ALA A 20 -11.34 -12.58 -4.25
N ALA A 21 -12.43 -12.08 -4.85
CA ALA A 21 -13.75 -11.94 -4.24
C ALA A 21 -14.68 -13.15 -4.48
N LYS A 22 -14.15 -14.37 -4.65
CA LYS A 22 -14.96 -15.60 -4.78
C LYS A 22 -15.46 -16.18 -3.44
N GLY A 23 -15.34 -15.42 -2.34
CA GLY A 23 -16.20 -15.64 -1.17
C GLY A 23 -17.57 -15.00 -1.44
N PRO A 24 -18.66 -15.44 -0.78
CA PRO A 24 -19.94 -14.76 -0.88
C PRO A 24 -19.80 -13.36 -0.25
N HIS A 25 -19.43 -12.36 -1.06
CA HIS A 25 -19.67 -10.98 -0.72
C HIS A 25 -21.17 -10.76 -0.82
N TYR A 26 -21.82 -10.72 0.34
CA TYR A 26 -23.22 -10.35 0.43
C TYR A 26 -23.34 -8.87 0.11
N ASP A 27 -24.20 -8.53 -0.84
CA ASP A 27 -24.58 -7.15 -1.07
C ASP A 27 -25.15 -6.60 0.23
N ALA A 28 -24.64 -5.44 0.67
CA ALA A 28 -25.21 -4.77 1.83
C ALA A 28 -26.66 -4.39 1.49
N SER A 29 -27.60 -4.68 2.39
CA SER A 29 -29.02 -4.31 2.19
C SER A 29 -29.24 -2.81 1.99
N SER A 30 -28.27 -1.98 2.37
CA SER A 30 -28.26 -0.53 2.13
C SER A 30 -27.99 -0.15 0.66
N GLY A 31 -27.50 -1.07 -0.17
CA GLY A 31 -27.03 -0.78 -1.52
C GLY A 31 -25.71 -0.01 -1.59
N ILE A 32 -25.02 0.14 -0.44
CA ILE A 32 -23.71 0.81 -0.35
C ILE A 32 -22.62 -0.28 -0.35
N PRO A 33 -21.63 -0.22 -1.25
CA PRO A 33 -20.52 -1.17 -1.24
C PRO A 33 -19.76 -1.12 0.10
N ALA A 34 -19.28 -2.27 0.58
CA ALA A 34 -18.73 -2.42 1.94
C ALA A 34 -17.53 -1.51 2.28
N TRP A 35 -16.78 -1.07 1.26
CA TRP A 35 -15.55 -0.27 1.40
C TRP A 35 -15.65 1.12 0.77
N VAL A 36 -16.86 1.53 0.38
CA VAL A 36 -17.12 2.83 -0.25
C VAL A 36 -17.79 3.71 0.80
N ASP A 37 -17.19 4.87 1.08
CA ASP A 37 -17.79 5.86 1.96
C ASP A 37 -19.16 6.31 1.41
N ILE A 38 -20.11 6.46 2.32
CA ILE A 38 -21.48 6.88 1.98
C ILE A 38 -21.52 8.29 1.41
N ASP A 39 -20.53 9.12 1.76
CA ASP A 39 -20.41 10.49 1.28
C ASP A 39 -19.75 10.57 -0.11
N THR A 40 -19.26 9.45 -0.66
CA THR A 40 -18.66 9.40 -1.99
C THR A 40 -19.68 9.77 -3.08
N PRO A 41 -19.43 10.82 -3.88
CA PRO A 41 -20.35 11.20 -4.96
C PRO A 41 -20.48 10.09 -6.00
N LYS A 42 -21.73 9.76 -6.38
CA LYS A 42 -22.05 8.66 -7.31
C LYS A 42 -21.35 8.76 -8.68
N GLN A 43 -20.94 9.95 -9.10
CA GLN A 43 -20.16 10.15 -10.33
C GLN A 43 -18.78 9.49 -10.30
N PHE A 44 -18.22 9.23 -9.12
CA PHE A 44 -16.92 8.56 -8.96
C PHE A 44 -17.02 7.04 -8.82
N TYR A 45 -18.24 6.48 -8.85
CA TYR A 45 -18.44 5.03 -8.71
C TYR A 45 -17.96 4.26 -9.95
N LYS A 46 -17.77 4.97 -11.07
CA LYS A 46 -17.26 4.41 -12.32
C LYS A 46 -16.22 5.32 -12.93
N ALA A 47 -15.18 4.71 -13.50
CA ALA A 47 -14.21 5.38 -14.33
C ALA A 47 -14.05 4.64 -15.66
N THR A 48 -13.61 5.35 -16.69
CA THR A 48 -13.20 4.72 -17.96
C THR A 48 -11.68 4.74 -18.00
N SER A 49 -11.06 3.57 -18.16
CA SER A 49 -9.60 3.46 -18.32
C SER A 49 -9.12 4.08 -19.63
N SER A 50 -7.81 4.29 -19.76
CA SER A 50 -7.19 4.72 -21.02
C SER A 50 -7.46 3.77 -22.20
N ARG A 51 -7.85 2.52 -21.92
CA ARG A 51 -8.19 1.50 -22.92
C ARG A 51 -9.70 1.39 -23.20
N GLY A 52 -10.51 2.31 -22.68
CA GLY A 52 -11.96 2.34 -22.90
C GLY A 52 -12.76 1.36 -22.03
N GLU A 53 -12.11 0.62 -21.14
CA GLU A 53 -12.80 -0.29 -20.21
C GLU A 53 -13.47 0.50 -19.08
N SER A 54 -14.69 0.10 -18.71
CA SER A 54 -15.37 0.57 -17.51
C SER A 54 -14.76 -0.09 -16.27
N TRP A 55 -14.39 0.72 -15.29
CA TRP A 55 -13.86 0.30 -14.00
C TRP A 55 -14.86 0.72 -12.91
N ASP A 56 -15.16 -0.18 -11.98
CA ASP A 56 -16.01 0.10 -10.84
C ASP A 56 -15.16 0.49 -9.62
N LEU A 57 -15.68 1.40 -8.81
CA LEU A 57 -15.10 1.83 -7.54
C LEU A 57 -15.18 0.68 -6.53
N VAL A 58 -14.04 0.32 -5.94
CA VAL A 58 -13.99 -0.75 -4.93
C VAL A 58 -13.72 -0.24 -3.53
N MET A 59 -13.14 0.95 -3.38
CA MET A 59 -12.86 1.56 -2.08
C MET A 59 -12.74 3.09 -2.19
N SER A 60 -13.32 3.80 -1.22
CA SER A 60 -13.19 5.26 -1.06
C SER A 60 -13.36 5.70 0.39
N ASP A 61 -12.73 6.81 0.75
CA ASP A 61 -12.95 7.53 2.01
C ASP A 61 -12.69 9.02 1.75
N GLU A 62 -13.68 9.88 2.01
CA GLU A 62 -13.51 11.33 1.89
C GLU A 62 -13.04 11.97 3.20
N PHE A 63 -13.00 11.22 4.31
CA PHE A 63 -12.62 11.69 5.63
C PHE A 63 -13.46 12.89 6.13
N ASN A 64 -14.71 13.03 5.65
CA ASN A 64 -15.63 14.12 5.98
C ASN A 64 -16.12 14.13 7.44
N ARG A 65 -15.86 13.06 8.20
CA ARG A 65 -16.25 12.94 9.61
C ARG A 65 -15.06 13.25 10.51
N PRO A 66 -15.03 14.42 11.19
CA PRO A 66 -13.93 14.77 12.09
C PRO A 66 -13.94 13.93 13.37
N GLY A 67 -12.78 13.74 13.98
CA GLY A 67 -12.61 13.04 15.25
C GLY A 67 -12.72 11.51 15.19
N ARG A 68 -12.50 10.90 14.02
CA ARG A 68 -12.45 9.43 13.89
C ARG A 68 -11.31 8.86 14.72
N ASN A 69 -11.56 7.70 15.33
CA ASN A 69 -10.60 6.99 16.15
C ASN A 69 -10.12 5.73 15.43
N PHE A 70 -8.85 5.72 15.05
CA PHE A 70 -8.23 4.64 14.29
C PHE A 70 -7.57 3.56 15.17
N THR A 71 -7.87 3.52 16.47
CA THR A 71 -7.49 2.38 17.31
C THR A 71 -8.03 1.08 16.70
N ALA A 72 -7.25 0.01 16.78
CA ALA A 72 -7.60 -1.29 16.23
C ALA A 72 -9.03 -1.72 16.62
N GLY A 73 -9.87 -1.93 15.62
CA GLY A 73 -11.27 -2.37 15.77
C GLY A 73 -12.29 -1.27 16.07
N VAL A 74 -11.89 0.02 16.11
CA VAL A 74 -12.83 1.13 16.35
C VAL A 74 -13.36 1.72 15.05
N ASP A 75 -12.48 2.07 14.11
CA ASP A 75 -12.89 2.50 12.78
C ASP A 75 -13.21 1.27 11.90
N PRO A 76 -14.30 1.29 11.10
CA PRO A 76 -14.70 0.14 10.31
C PRO A 76 -13.76 -0.17 9.14
N MET A 77 -12.91 0.78 8.73
CA MET A 77 -12.08 0.64 7.53
C MET A 77 -10.59 0.79 7.82
N TRP A 78 -10.21 1.71 8.70
CA TRP A 78 -8.81 2.01 8.95
C TRP A 78 -8.36 1.51 10.33
N THR A 79 -7.08 1.19 10.44
CA THR A 79 -6.45 0.91 11.72
C THR A 79 -5.08 1.56 11.73
N ALA A 80 -4.88 2.48 12.65
CA ALA A 80 -3.57 3.02 12.96
C ALA A 80 -2.79 1.99 13.80
N ILE A 81 -1.49 1.94 13.56
CA ILE A 81 -0.57 1.02 14.22
C ILE A 81 0.20 1.75 15.31
N GLU A 82 0.62 0.99 16.32
CA GLU A 82 1.36 1.49 17.48
C GLU A 82 2.65 0.68 17.62
N MET A 83 3.68 1.05 16.84
CA MET A 83 4.96 0.34 16.81
C MET A 83 6.07 1.15 16.15
N ALA A 84 7.32 0.79 16.48
CA ALA A 84 8.50 1.27 15.76
C ALA A 84 8.54 0.70 14.34
N ASP A 85 9.02 1.50 13.40
CA ASP A 85 9.43 0.98 12.11
C ASP A 85 10.68 0.12 12.28
N GLY A 86 10.56 -1.15 11.89
CA GLY A 86 11.63 -2.14 11.97
C GLY A 86 12.34 -2.40 10.64
N VAL A 87 11.90 -1.79 9.54
CA VAL A 87 12.44 -2.03 8.20
C VAL A 87 13.40 -0.91 7.77
N ASN A 88 14.27 -1.19 6.81
CA ASN A 88 15.11 -0.18 6.12
C ASN A 88 15.97 0.75 7.01
N ALA A 89 16.25 0.35 8.25
CA ALA A 89 16.85 1.25 9.26
C ALA A 89 16.06 2.56 9.44
N ALA A 90 14.76 2.50 9.16
CA ALA A 90 13.80 3.55 9.39
C ALA A 90 13.85 3.99 10.85
N LEU A 91 13.73 5.30 11.01
CA LEU A 91 13.87 5.95 12.28
C LEU A 91 12.53 6.57 12.70
N GLU A 92 11.43 5.93 12.34
CA GLU A 92 10.08 6.39 12.63
C GLU A 92 9.40 5.50 13.69
N TYR A 93 8.51 6.11 14.45
CA TYR A 93 7.60 5.41 15.34
C TYR A 93 6.16 5.78 14.97
N TYR A 94 5.36 4.78 14.64
CA TYR A 94 3.95 4.97 14.35
C TYR A 94 3.15 4.92 15.63
N SER A 95 2.29 5.92 15.83
CA SER A 95 1.37 5.99 16.95
C SER A 95 -0.04 6.33 16.49
N VAL A 96 -1.04 5.74 17.16
CA VAL A 96 -2.46 6.01 16.92
C VAL A 96 -2.78 7.49 17.11
N ASN A 97 -2.13 8.16 18.07
CA ASN A 97 -2.35 9.57 18.38
C ASN A 97 -1.71 10.53 17.35
N MET A 98 -1.05 10.02 16.32
CA MET A 98 -0.45 10.81 15.24
C MET A 98 -1.32 10.83 13.97
N THR A 99 -2.56 10.34 14.05
CA THR A 99 -3.52 10.35 12.95
C THR A 99 -4.85 10.90 13.42
N GLU A 100 -5.45 11.82 12.66
CA GLU A 100 -6.76 12.38 12.97
C GLU A 100 -7.56 12.69 11.69
N THR A 101 -8.88 12.77 11.82
CA THR A 101 -9.73 13.41 10.80
C THR A 101 -10.29 14.72 11.34
N VAL A 102 -10.38 15.71 10.48
CA VAL A 102 -10.72 17.09 10.84
C VAL A 102 -11.41 17.78 9.68
N THR A 103 -12.19 18.81 9.99
CA THR A 103 -12.77 19.70 9.00
C THR A 103 -11.88 20.93 8.88
N GLU A 104 -11.40 21.21 7.67
CA GLU A 104 -10.62 22.41 7.36
C GLU A 104 -11.52 23.65 7.31
N ALA A 105 -10.91 24.84 7.33
CA ALA A 105 -11.65 26.12 7.32
C ALA A 105 -12.53 26.32 6.06
N ASP A 106 -12.22 25.63 4.96
CA ASP A 106 -12.99 25.63 3.72
C ASP A 106 -14.12 24.58 3.69
N GLY A 107 -14.32 23.86 4.80
CA GLY A 107 -15.37 22.84 4.96
C GLY A 107 -14.99 21.45 4.47
N ARG A 108 -13.78 21.23 3.92
CA ARG A 108 -13.35 19.89 3.49
C ARG A 108 -12.98 19.01 4.68
N GLY A 109 -13.41 17.75 4.65
CA GLY A 109 -12.82 16.70 5.49
C GLY A 109 -11.41 16.36 5.04
N VAL A 110 -10.50 16.15 5.99
CA VAL A 110 -9.14 15.69 5.70
C VAL A 110 -8.68 14.68 6.74
N PHE A 111 -7.94 13.67 6.27
CA PHE A 111 -7.07 12.86 7.12
C PHE A 111 -5.74 13.58 7.30
N ARG A 112 -5.30 13.78 8.55
CA ARG A 112 -4.00 14.38 8.87
C ARG A 112 -3.10 13.34 9.53
N ILE A 113 -1.87 13.30 9.04
CA ILE A 113 -0.74 12.67 9.71
C ILE A 113 0.03 13.76 10.44
N ILE A 114 0.12 13.62 11.76
CA ILE A 114 0.83 14.54 12.64
C ILE A 114 2.23 13.99 12.86
N THR A 115 3.23 14.86 12.74
CA THR A 115 4.62 14.50 12.99
C THR A 115 5.13 15.29 14.19
N LYS A 116 5.73 14.58 15.14
CA LYS A 116 6.32 15.17 16.33
C LYS A 116 7.75 14.66 16.45
N LEU A 117 8.70 15.58 16.59
CA LEU A 117 10.03 15.25 17.07
C LEU A 117 9.93 15.18 18.60
N ASP A 118 10.22 14.00 19.14
CA ASP A 118 10.21 13.75 20.57
C ASP A 118 11.33 12.77 20.90
N ASP A 119 11.88 12.87 22.11
CA ASP A 119 12.99 12.02 22.56
C ASP A 119 12.42 10.67 23.04
N ILE A 120 11.89 9.89 22.11
CA ILE A 120 11.28 8.60 22.43
C ILE A 120 12.33 7.51 22.36
N SER A 121 12.84 7.09 23.53
CA SER A 121 13.77 5.97 23.64
C SER A 121 13.02 4.65 23.76
N PHE A 122 13.22 3.75 22.80
CA PHE A 122 12.68 2.39 22.84
C PHE A 122 13.78 1.35 22.82
N ARG A 123 13.51 0.19 23.42
CA ARG A 123 14.43 -0.95 23.45
C ARG A 123 14.15 -1.86 22.25
N VAL A 124 14.84 -1.64 21.14
CA VAL A 124 14.70 -2.44 19.90
C VAL A 124 15.75 -3.53 19.84
N TYR A 125 15.41 -4.68 19.24
CA TYR A 125 16.36 -5.77 19.02
C TYR A 125 17.13 -5.53 17.71
N ASN A 126 18.44 -5.36 17.79
CA ASN A 126 19.30 -5.16 16.64
C ASN A 126 20.03 -6.45 16.25
N GLN A 127 19.59 -7.06 15.14
CA GLN A 127 20.20 -8.27 14.57
C GLN A 127 21.56 -8.05 13.91
N TYR A 128 21.92 -6.79 13.60
CA TYR A 128 23.18 -6.42 12.96
C TYR A 128 24.30 -6.10 13.97
N LYS A 129 24.01 -6.12 15.27
CA LYS A 129 25.01 -5.98 16.33
C LYS A 129 25.79 -7.29 16.48
N ASN A 130 27.05 -7.23 16.90
CA ASN A 130 27.86 -8.42 17.19
C ASN A 130 28.34 -8.40 18.65
N PRO A 131 27.75 -9.23 19.55
CA PRO A 131 26.62 -10.14 19.31
C PRO A 131 25.28 -9.40 19.14
N PRO A 132 24.29 -10.01 18.46
CA PRO A 132 22.94 -9.45 18.36
C PRO A 132 22.34 -9.13 19.72
N GLY A 133 21.65 -8.00 19.85
CA GLY A 133 21.12 -7.59 21.14
C GLY A 133 20.30 -6.32 21.12
N PHE A 134 19.69 -6.03 22.27
CA PHE A 134 18.87 -4.84 22.44
C PHE A 134 19.72 -3.55 22.45
N GLN A 135 19.18 -2.49 21.86
CA GLN A 135 19.76 -1.14 21.91
C GLN A 135 18.66 -0.07 22.03
N GLN A 136 19.04 1.10 22.57
CA GLN A 136 18.22 2.31 22.47
C GLN A 136 18.45 2.98 21.11
N SER A 137 17.38 3.46 20.49
CA SER A 137 17.41 4.16 19.19
C SER A 137 16.74 5.52 19.31
N ILE A 138 17.22 6.51 18.54
CA ILE A 138 16.67 7.87 18.44
C ILE A 138 16.16 8.08 17.02
N TYR A 139 15.03 8.78 16.89
CA TYR A 139 14.19 8.77 15.70
C TYR A 139 14.18 10.13 14.93
N TYR A 140 14.18 10.11 13.57
CA TYR A 140 14.39 11.23 12.62
C TYR A 140 13.26 11.25 11.54
N PRO A 141 13.10 12.30 10.70
CA PRO A 141 11.81 12.74 10.21
C PRO A 141 11.19 11.86 9.12
N THR A 142 9.87 11.94 9.09
CA THR A 142 8.92 11.07 8.40
C THR A 142 9.08 10.96 6.89
N TRP A 143 8.93 9.73 6.42
CA TRP A 143 8.64 9.36 5.04
C TRP A 143 7.11 9.15 4.86
N PRO A 144 6.33 10.17 4.45
CA PRO A 144 4.92 9.94 4.16
C PRO A 144 4.78 9.11 2.89
N GLY A 145 4.11 7.97 2.99
CA GLY A 145 3.83 7.10 1.86
C GLY A 145 2.40 6.56 1.88
N VAL A 146 1.87 6.28 0.70
CA VAL A 146 0.66 5.48 0.47
C VAL A 146 1.03 4.41 -0.52
N TRP A 147 0.78 3.17 -0.13
CA TRP A 147 1.15 2.01 -0.91
C TRP A 147 0.19 0.87 -0.62
N LEU A 148 0.17 -0.10 -1.53
CA LEU A 148 -0.61 -1.33 -1.42
C LEU A 148 0.35 -2.51 -1.37
N LEU A 149 0.02 -3.52 -0.55
CA LEU A 149 0.80 -4.75 -0.44
C LEU A 149 -0.06 -5.96 -0.73
N GLY A 150 0.52 -6.96 -1.41
CA GLY A 150 -0.09 -8.28 -1.52
C GLY A 150 -0.35 -8.95 -0.17
N ASN A 151 -1.42 -9.74 -0.10
CA ASN A 151 -1.96 -10.33 1.14
C ASN A 151 -1.12 -11.44 1.80
N LEU A 152 0.04 -11.82 1.24
CA LEU A 152 0.94 -12.81 1.84
C LEU A 152 1.90 -12.20 2.86
N GLY A 153 2.07 -10.88 2.83
CA GLY A 153 2.87 -10.13 3.79
C GLY A 153 2.01 -9.11 4.51
N ARG A 154 2.45 -8.70 5.70
CA ARG A 154 1.91 -7.55 6.41
C ARG A 154 3.00 -6.51 6.62
N ALA A 155 2.78 -5.32 6.07
CA ALA A 155 3.58 -4.12 6.26
C ALA A 155 4.15 -4.00 7.69
N LEU A 156 5.47 -3.77 7.82
CA LEU A 156 6.17 -3.61 9.11
C LEU A 156 6.27 -4.88 10.00
N PHE A 157 5.59 -5.98 9.64
CA PHE A 157 5.76 -7.28 10.30
C PHE A 157 6.82 -8.10 9.56
N MET A 158 8.09 -7.84 9.85
CA MET A 158 9.26 -8.43 9.16
C MET A 158 9.20 -9.96 9.00
N ALA A 159 8.69 -10.69 9.99
CA ALA A 159 8.56 -12.14 9.90
C ALA A 159 7.63 -12.61 8.76
N SER A 160 6.65 -11.78 8.39
CA SER A 160 5.71 -12.04 7.30
C SER A 160 6.21 -11.54 5.93
N THR A 161 7.02 -10.47 5.91
CA THR A 161 7.50 -9.85 4.66
C THR A 161 8.86 -10.38 4.21
N SER A 162 9.64 -10.99 5.10
CA SER A 162 10.96 -11.55 4.77
C SER A 162 10.83 -12.63 3.69
N ARG A 163 11.63 -12.49 2.62
CA ARG A 163 11.61 -13.36 1.42
C ARG A 163 10.25 -13.42 0.71
N MET A 164 9.38 -12.45 0.94
CA MET A 164 8.11 -12.25 0.24
C MET A 164 8.03 -10.89 -0.44
N TRP A 165 8.66 -9.88 0.16
CA TRP A 165 8.71 -8.51 -0.33
C TRP A 165 10.10 -8.16 -0.89
N PRO A 166 10.24 -7.30 -1.92
CA PRO A 166 9.20 -6.82 -2.85
C PRO A 166 8.96 -7.76 -4.05
N TRP A 167 9.74 -8.84 -4.14
CA TRP A 167 9.81 -9.65 -5.36
C TRP A 167 8.81 -10.80 -5.40
N SER A 168 8.10 -10.93 -6.52
CA SER A 168 7.20 -12.05 -6.80
C SER A 168 7.67 -12.82 -8.03
N TYR A 169 8.48 -13.85 -7.83
CA TYR A 169 8.87 -14.75 -8.92
C TYR A 169 7.85 -15.87 -9.06
N ASN A 170 7.52 -16.26 -10.29
CA ASN A 170 6.70 -17.45 -10.59
C ASN A 170 7.41 -18.35 -11.62
N VAL A 171 8.73 -18.49 -11.44
CA VAL A 171 9.61 -19.33 -12.26
C VAL A 171 10.46 -20.16 -11.31
N CYS A 172 10.66 -21.45 -11.61
CA CYS A 172 11.61 -22.26 -10.85
C CYS A 172 13.03 -21.97 -11.35
N ASP A 173 13.70 -21.05 -10.65
CA ASP A 173 15.13 -20.80 -10.81
C ASP A 173 15.85 -21.21 -9.52
N ALA A 174 16.64 -22.29 -9.61
CA ALA A 174 17.38 -22.83 -8.48
C ALA A 174 18.38 -21.83 -7.87
N ASN A 175 18.80 -20.80 -8.62
CA ASN A 175 19.69 -19.77 -8.09
C ASN A 175 18.96 -18.78 -7.18
N LEU A 176 17.65 -18.59 -7.38
CA LEU A 176 16.79 -17.64 -6.67
C LEU A 176 15.92 -18.30 -5.60
N GLU A 177 15.93 -19.63 -5.51
CA GLU A 177 15.11 -20.41 -4.57
C GLU A 177 15.26 -19.93 -3.11
N LYS A 178 16.48 -19.55 -2.70
CA LYS A 178 16.76 -19.05 -1.35
C LYS A 178 16.17 -17.67 -1.05
N ASP A 179 15.84 -16.90 -2.08
CA ASP A 179 15.42 -15.49 -1.98
C ASP A 179 13.89 -15.35 -1.89
N GLN A 180 13.15 -16.43 -2.14
CA GLN A 180 11.69 -16.47 -2.05
C GLN A 180 11.21 -17.66 -1.23
N ARG A 181 10.43 -17.40 -0.17
CA ARG A 181 9.94 -18.49 0.71
C ARG A 181 8.95 -19.42 0.01
N ILE A 182 8.13 -18.90 -0.89
CA ILE A 182 7.15 -19.65 -1.68
C ILE A 182 7.55 -19.50 -3.14
N SER A 183 8.32 -20.46 -3.66
CA SER A 183 8.85 -20.42 -5.01
C SER A 183 8.20 -21.48 -5.91
N ALA A 184 8.33 -21.32 -7.22
CA ALA A 184 7.82 -22.30 -8.17
C ALA A 184 8.64 -23.61 -8.20
N CYS A 185 9.77 -23.68 -7.50
CA CYS A 185 10.51 -24.93 -7.33
C CYS A 185 9.88 -25.86 -6.29
N ASP A 186 9.08 -25.31 -5.35
CA ASP A 186 8.54 -26.07 -4.24
C ASP A 186 7.27 -26.86 -4.63
N GLY A 187 7.37 -28.19 -4.60
CA GLY A 187 6.24 -29.10 -4.85
C GLY A 187 5.30 -29.27 -3.65
N ASN A 188 5.67 -28.77 -2.47
CA ASN A 188 4.86 -28.85 -1.26
C ASN A 188 5.03 -27.59 -0.37
N PRO A 189 4.53 -26.43 -0.82
CA PRO A 189 4.71 -25.15 -0.11
C PRO A 189 3.95 -25.04 1.22
N GLY A 190 3.06 -26.00 1.52
CA GLY A 190 2.20 -25.97 2.70
C GLY A 190 1.10 -24.90 2.63
N PHE A 191 0.44 -24.64 3.76
CA PHE A 191 -0.56 -23.56 3.94
C PHE A 191 -1.74 -23.57 2.95
N GLY A 192 -2.05 -24.73 2.35
CA GLY A 192 -3.10 -24.86 1.32
C GLY A 192 -2.74 -24.21 -0.01
N LEU A 193 -1.46 -23.90 -0.24
CA LEU A 193 -0.97 -23.26 -1.46
C LEU A 193 -0.71 -24.30 -2.55
N ASN A 194 -0.85 -23.88 -3.82
CA ASN A 194 -0.60 -24.74 -4.97
C ASN A 194 0.89 -25.09 -5.10
N PRO A 195 1.23 -26.36 -5.36
CA PRO A 195 2.57 -26.78 -5.76
C PRO A 195 3.10 -26.02 -6.99
N HIS A 196 4.41 -25.81 -7.06
CA HIS A 196 5.13 -25.23 -8.19
C HIS A 196 4.61 -23.86 -8.66
N GLN A 197 4.11 -23.06 -7.71
CA GLN A 197 3.64 -21.71 -7.97
C GLN A 197 4.34 -20.73 -7.04
N GLY A 198 5.18 -19.87 -7.62
CA GLY A 198 5.88 -18.84 -6.87
C GLY A 198 4.98 -17.65 -6.53
N ARG A 199 5.20 -17.04 -5.37
CA ARG A 199 4.36 -15.98 -4.81
C ARG A 199 5.18 -14.99 -3.99
N GLY A 200 4.76 -13.73 -3.98
CA GLY A 200 5.32 -12.71 -3.10
C GLY A 200 4.24 -11.80 -2.54
N ALA A 201 4.68 -10.79 -1.79
CA ALA A 201 3.90 -9.67 -1.33
C ALA A 201 4.36 -8.44 -2.13
N PRO A 202 3.93 -8.29 -3.40
CA PRO A 202 4.33 -7.16 -4.21
C PRO A 202 3.82 -5.86 -3.59
N GLU A 203 4.63 -4.80 -3.70
CA GLU A 203 4.31 -3.46 -3.24
C GLU A 203 4.06 -2.55 -4.43
N ILE A 204 3.00 -1.74 -4.31
CA ILE A 204 2.65 -0.72 -5.30
C ILE A 204 2.62 0.61 -4.55
N ASP A 205 3.58 1.47 -4.84
CA ASP A 205 3.71 2.79 -4.25
C ASP A 205 2.83 3.78 -5.00
N ILE A 206 1.70 4.13 -4.40
CA ILE A 206 0.81 5.14 -4.94
C ILE A 206 1.45 6.52 -4.79
N LEU A 207 2.03 6.79 -3.63
CA LEU A 207 2.76 8.02 -3.31
C LEU A 207 3.86 7.73 -2.30
N GLU A 208 5.04 8.28 -2.52
CA GLU A 208 6.12 8.31 -1.55
C GLU A 208 6.76 9.70 -1.53
N GLY A 209 6.86 10.29 -0.34
CA GLY A 209 7.48 11.58 -0.12
C GLY A 209 8.86 11.43 0.52
N GLY A 210 9.90 11.95 -0.16
CA GLY A 210 11.25 12.06 0.34
C GLY A 210 11.74 13.50 0.31
N GLY A 211 11.80 14.16 1.48
CA GLY A 211 12.30 15.54 1.59
C GLY A 211 11.43 16.57 0.84
N ALA A 212 11.84 16.93 -0.39
CA ALA A 212 11.13 17.87 -1.27
C ALA A 212 10.58 17.22 -2.55
N ALA A 213 10.72 15.89 -2.68
CA ALA A 213 10.26 15.13 -3.83
C ALA A 213 9.09 14.22 -3.43
N ILE A 214 8.14 14.06 -4.35
CA ILE A 214 7.09 13.06 -4.30
C ILE A 214 7.28 12.17 -5.53
N SER A 215 7.33 10.86 -5.33
CA SER A 215 7.37 9.85 -6.40
C SER A 215 6.19 8.90 -6.27
N SER A 216 5.72 8.37 -7.39
CA SER A 216 4.91 7.16 -7.42
C SER A 216 5.72 6.08 -8.12
N SER A 217 5.57 4.84 -7.67
CA SER A 217 6.45 3.74 -8.05
C SER A 217 5.62 2.46 -8.16
N VAL A 218 5.82 1.72 -9.25
CA VAL A 218 5.14 0.45 -9.48
C VAL A 218 6.22 -0.63 -9.45
N GLN A 219 6.49 -1.19 -8.26
CA GLN A 219 7.46 -2.26 -8.08
C GLN A 219 6.83 -3.61 -8.41
N ILE A 220 6.61 -3.86 -9.69
CA ILE A 220 6.06 -5.13 -10.16
C ILE A 220 7.18 -6.05 -10.61
N ALA A 221 7.08 -7.31 -10.19
CA ALA A 221 8.05 -8.35 -10.49
C ALA A 221 8.42 -8.44 -11.98
N PRO A 222 9.63 -8.95 -12.32
CA PRO A 222 10.11 -9.08 -13.70
C PRO A 222 9.29 -9.99 -14.64
N GLY A 223 8.13 -10.51 -14.21
CA GLY A 223 7.25 -11.39 -14.98
C GLY A 223 5.91 -10.79 -15.42
N MET A 224 5.66 -9.49 -15.21
CA MET A 224 4.45 -8.85 -15.74
C MET A 224 4.46 -8.88 -17.29
N PRO A 225 3.45 -9.46 -17.96
CA PRO A 225 3.37 -9.46 -19.41
C PRO A 225 3.41 -8.02 -19.96
N ASP A 226 4.04 -7.83 -21.11
CA ASP A 226 4.32 -6.49 -21.66
C ASP A 226 3.04 -5.65 -21.86
N GLU A 227 1.90 -6.30 -22.13
CA GLU A 227 0.58 -5.65 -22.28
C GLU A 227 0.01 -5.03 -20.98
N TYR A 228 0.56 -5.37 -19.81
CA TYR A 228 0.18 -4.80 -18.52
C TYR A 228 1.21 -3.81 -17.96
N ARG A 229 2.36 -3.66 -18.62
CA ARG A 229 3.40 -2.72 -18.19
C ARG A 229 3.00 -1.27 -18.54
N PRO A 230 3.50 -0.26 -17.80
CA PRO A 230 3.32 1.13 -18.17
C PRO A 230 3.77 1.37 -19.61
N VAL A 231 2.90 1.95 -20.42
CA VAL A 231 3.23 2.25 -21.81
C VAL A 231 3.87 3.62 -21.87
N PHE A 232 5.11 3.66 -22.35
CA PHE A 232 5.86 4.91 -22.45
C PHE A 232 5.31 5.80 -23.57
N PRO A 233 5.39 7.13 -23.39
CA PRO A 233 4.94 8.09 -24.40
C PRO A 233 5.71 7.93 -25.72
N ILE A 234 4.99 7.99 -26.84
CA ILE A 234 5.54 7.79 -28.20
C ILE A 234 5.94 9.10 -28.90
N ASN A 235 5.52 10.27 -28.39
CA ASN A 235 5.66 11.56 -29.07
C ASN A 235 6.80 12.46 -28.52
N GLY A 236 7.89 11.86 -28.03
CA GLY A 236 9.04 12.62 -27.52
C GLY A 236 8.78 13.34 -26.19
N GLU A 237 7.65 13.06 -25.53
CA GLU A 237 7.43 13.48 -24.14
C GLU A 237 8.43 12.77 -23.22
N SER A 238 8.76 13.43 -22.10
CA SER A 238 9.64 12.84 -21.09
C SER A 238 9.08 11.48 -20.65
N PRO A 239 9.90 10.41 -20.54
CA PRO A 239 9.45 9.14 -19.99
C PRO A 239 8.93 9.28 -18.54
N TYR A 240 9.30 10.36 -17.85
CA TYR A 240 8.77 10.71 -16.52
C TYR A 240 7.37 11.35 -16.57
N CYS A 241 6.81 11.67 -17.75
CA CYS A 241 5.45 12.20 -17.81
C CYS A 241 4.42 11.20 -17.30
N ILE A 242 4.70 9.90 -17.35
CA ILE A 242 3.78 8.83 -16.90
C ILE A 242 3.31 9.00 -15.44
N TYR A 243 4.00 9.82 -14.66
CA TYR A 243 3.64 10.17 -13.29
C TYR A 243 2.73 11.41 -13.19
N SER A 244 2.26 11.96 -14.32
CA SER A 244 1.37 13.12 -14.44
C SER A 244 0.07 12.76 -15.16
N ASN A 245 -1.04 13.41 -14.78
CA ASN A 245 -2.36 13.22 -15.40
C ASN A 245 -2.47 13.78 -16.84
N GLU A 246 -1.51 14.60 -17.26
CA GLU A 246 -1.49 15.21 -18.60
C GLU A 246 -0.74 14.36 -19.64
N CYS A 247 -0.06 13.29 -19.21
CA CYS A 247 0.78 12.48 -20.09
C CYS A 247 -0.06 11.67 -21.07
N LYS A 248 0.24 11.87 -22.35
CA LYS A 248 -0.44 11.16 -23.43
C LYS A 248 0.30 9.87 -23.72
N THR A 249 -0.05 8.83 -22.95
CA THR A 249 0.20 7.44 -23.36
C THR A 249 -0.66 7.11 -24.58
N ILE A 250 -0.31 6.07 -25.35
CA ILE A 250 -1.02 5.65 -26.60
C ILE A 250 -2.53 5.86 -26.59
#